data_AF-A0A3C1DZX2-F1
#
_entry.id   AF-A0A3C1DZX2-F1
#
_cell.length_a   1.000
_cell.length_b   1.000
_cell.length_c   1.000
_cell.angle_alpha   90.00
_cell.angle_beta   90.00
_cell.angle_gamma   90.00
#
_symmetry.space_group_name_H-M   'P 1'
#
loop_
_entity.id
_entity.type
_entity.pdbx_description
1 polymer ?
#
loop_
_entity_poly.entity_id
_entity_poly.type
_entity_poly.pdbx_seq_one_letter_code
_entity_poly.pdbx_strand_id
1 'polypeptide(L)'
;MARPTPGGPVSALTASRHPPPRSPLVTEPQPAEITLNGSVRALVRGETVSDLVEAITGRPIGSDGRATDGKRLGVAVARNAGVVPRSQWASTVLTPGDDIEIVTAAQGG
;
A
#
# COMPACT_ATOMS: atom_id res chain seq x y z
N MET A 1 -52.06 -15.54 -57.70
CA MET A 1 -51.84 -16.89 -57.13
C MET A 1 -50.39 -17.29 -57.34
N ALA A 2 -49.82 -18.00 -56.35
CA ALA A 2 -48.54 -18.72 -56.31
C ALA A 2 -47.21 -17.92 -56.26
N ARG A 3 -46.48 -18.09 -55.14
CA ARG A 3 -45.08 -17.72 -54.90
C ARG A 3 -44.14 -18.66 -55.68
N PRO A 4 -42.89 -18.22 -55.93
CA PRO A 4 -41.76 -18.95 -55.35
C PRO A 4 -40.67 -18.03 -54.75
N THR A 5 -40.16 -18.42 -53.59
CA THR A 5 -38.84 -18.08 -53.03
C THR A 5 -37.74 -18.70 -53.91
N PRO A 6 -36.55 -18.11 -54.10
CA PRO A 6 -35.46 -18.31 -53.13
C PRO A 6 -34.36 -17.21 -53.09
N GLY A 7 -33.54 -17.24 -52.04
CA GLY A 7 -32.27 -16.50 -51.95
C GLY A 7 -31.63 -16.75 -50.59
N GLY A 8 -30.69 -17.71 -50.56
CA GLY A 8 -30.07 -18.27 -49.36
C GLY A 8 -29.13 -17.33 -48.58
N PRO A 9 -28.47 -17.86 -47.55
CA PRO A 9 -27.77 -17.08 -46.54
C PRO A 9 -26.35 -16.71 -46.96
N VAL A 10 -25.90 -15.52 -46.56
CA VAL A 10 -24.47 -15.24 -46.40
C VAL A 10 -24.21 -14.71 -45.00
N SER A 11 -23.50 -15.53 -44.23
CA SER A 11 -22.98 -15.24 -42.92
C SER A 11 -21.87 -14.19 -42.98
N ALA A 12 -21.74 -13.47 -41.87
CA ALA A 12 -20.54 -12.88 -41.30
C ALA A 12 -19.86 -11.72 -42.06
N LEU A 13 -19.88 -10.54 -41.41
CA LEU A 13 -18.60 -9.97 -41.00
C LEU A 13 -18.76 -9.24 -39.66
N THR A 14 -18.12 -9.81 -38.65
CA THR A 14 -17.83 -9.15 -37.40
C THR A 14 -17.03 -7.89 -37.70
N ALA A 15 -17.49 -6.73 -37.22
CA ALA A 15 -16.62 -5.58 -37.08
C ALA A 15 -16.63 -5.23 -35.61
N SER A 16 -15.74 -5.90 -34.86
CA SER A 16 -15.23 -5.41 -33.59
C SER A 16 -14.84 -3.95 -33.76
N ARG A 17 -15.70 -3.04 -33.33
CA ARG A 17 -15.27 -1.69 -32.98
C ARG A 17 -15.03 -1.71 -31.49
N HIS A 18 -13.92 -2.34 -31.11
CA HIS A 18 -13.30 -2.11 -29.82
C HIS A 18 -12.94 -0.60 -29.80
N PRO A 19 -13.51 0.21 -28.89
CA PRO A 19 -12.99 1.56 -28.71
C PRO A 19 -11.51 1.43 -28.30
N PRO A 20 -10.61 2.33 -28.74
CA PRO A 20 -9.22 2.28 -28.27
C PRO A 20 -9.21 2.36 -26.75
N PRO A 21 -8.28 1.68 -26.04
CA PRO A 21 -8.08 1.95 -24.63
C PRO A 21 -7.78 3.45 -24.51
N ARG A 22 -8.65 4.17 -23.80
CA ARG A 22 -8.40 5.57 -23.45
C ARG A 22 -7.06 5.59 -22.73
N SER A 23 -6.12 6.37 -23.23
CA SER A 23 -4.86 6.68 -22.56
C SER A 23 -5.14 6.91 -21.07
N PRO A 24 -4.37 6.33 -20.12
CA PRO A 24 -4.45 6.79 -18.74
C PRO A 24 -3.86 8.20 -18.72
N LEU A 25 -4.71 9.19 -18.95
CA LEU A 25 -4.44 10.58 -18.66
C LEU A 25 -4.54 10.69 -17.14
N VAL A 26 -3.50 11.26 -16.53
CA VAL A 26 -3.25 11.37 -15.07
C VAL A 26 -2.60 10.12 -14.48
N THR A 27 -1.27 10.19 -14.31
CA THR A 27 -0.60 9.47 -13.21
C THR A 27 -1.13 10.08 -11.92
N GLU A 28 -2.31 9.66 -11.48
CA GLU A 28 -2.59 9.75 -10.05
C GLU A 28 -1.46 8.94 -9.42
N PRO A 29 -0.69 9.48 -8.46
CA PRO A 29 0.29 8.67 -7.77
C PRO A 29 -0.51 7.51 -7.18
N GLN A 30 -0.41 6.33 -7.80
CA GLN A 30 -0.96 5.12 -7.22
C GLN A 30 -0.38 5.12 -5.81
N PRO A 31 -1.23 5.16 -4.77
CA PRO A 31 -0.73 5.26 -3.42
C PRO A 31 0.24 4.10 -3.28
N ALA A 32 1.51 4.42 -3.03
CA ALA A 32 2.44 3.39 -2.64
C ALA A 32 1.84 2.73 -1.39
N GLU A 33 1.87 1.42 -1.28
CA GLU A 33 1.26 0.73 -0.15
C GLU A 33 2.32 -0.07 0.60
N ILE A 34 2.10 -0.25 1.89
CA ILE A 34 2.83 -1.21 2.74
C ILE A 34 1.81 -2.15 3.38
N THR A 35 2.28 -3.31 3.81
CA THR A 35 1.51 -4.15 4.73
C THR A 35 1.90 -3.74 6.14
N LEU A 36 0.93 -3.34 6.97
CA LEU A 36 1.14 -3.02 8.38
C LEU A 36 0.34 -3.98 9.23
N ASN A 37 1.02 -4.82 10.02
CA ASN A 37 0.38 -5.84 10.86
C ASN A 37 -0.62 -6.70 10.06
N GLY A 38 -0.26 -7.06 8.81
CA GLY A 38 -1.11 -7.82 7.89
C GLY A 38 -2.20 -7.03 7.16
N SER A 39 -2.36 -5.73 7.43
CA SER A 39 -3.34 -4.86 6.77
C SER A 39 -2.67 -3.89 5.80
N VAL A 40 -3.22 -3.76 4.59
CA VAL A 40 -2.70 -2.81 3.59
C VAL A 40 -2.93 -1.37 4.05
N ARG A 41 -1.88 -0.55 4.01
CA ARG A 41 -1.88 0.87 4.36
C ARG A 41 -1.20 1.68 3.27
N ALA A 42 -1.79 2.82 2.92
CA ALA A 42 -1.15 3.80 2.06
C ALA A 42 0.13 4.37 2.72
N LEU A 43 1.22 4.31 1.98
CA LEU A 43 2.54 4.83 2.31
C LEU A 43 2.62 6.31 1.94
N VAL A 44 3.07 7.12 2.91
CA VAL A 44 3.41 8.51 2.64
C VAL A 44 4.82 8.58 2.04
N ARG A 45 5.00 9.42 1.03
CA ARG A 45 6.30 9.56 0.36
C ARG A 45 7.37 10.04 1.35
N GLY A 46 8.41 9.24 1.54
CA GLY A 46 9.51 9.55 2.45
C GLY A 46 9.21 9.25 3.92
N GLU A 47 8.08 8.60 4.22
CA GLU A 47 7.74 8.16 5.58
C GLU A 47 8.81 7.22 6.12
N THR A 48 9.29 7.51 7.32
CA THR A 48 10.25 6.66 8.03
C THR A 48 9.54 5.75 9.03
N VAL A 49 10.28 4.81 9.60
CA VAL A 49 9.78 3.98 10.71
C VAL A 49 9.37 4.86 11.90
N SER A 50 10.11 5.93 12.22
CA SER A 50 9.72 6.86 13.29
C SER A 50 8.39 7.53 13.02
N ASP A 51 8.19 8.04 11.80
CA ASP A 51 6.94 8.73 11.40
C ASP A 51 5.73 7.78 11.49
N LEU A 52 5.91 6.54 11.04
CA LEU A 52 4.88 5.52 11.13
C LEU A 52 4.54 5.20 12.60
N VAL A 53 5.55 5.02 13.47
CA VAL A 53 5.31 4.74 14.89
C VAL A 53 4.63 5.91 15.57
N GLU A 54 4.99 7.14 15.23
CA GLU A 54 4.32 8.35 15.71
C GLU A 54 2.85 8.37 15.27
N ALA A 55 2.57 8.12 13.99
CA ALA A 55 1.21 8.07 13.46
C ALA A 55 0.34 7.00 14.14
N ILE A 56 0.89 5.83 14.44
CA ILE A 56 0.15 4.72 15.06
C ILE A 56 -0.02 4.92 16.58
N THR A 57 1.00 5.42 17.27
CA THR A 57 0.96 5.56 18.73
C THR A 57 0.42 6.91 19.19
N GLY A 58 0.31 7.90 18.30
CA GLY A 58 -0.06 9.28 18.62
C GLY A 58 0.97 9.98 19.51
N ARG A 59 2.20 9.47 19.58
CA ARG A 59 3.26 9.99 20.45
C ARG A 59 4.46 10.43 19.63
N PRO A 60 5.04 11.61 19.92
CA PRO A 60 6.19 12.12 19.19
C PRO A 60 7.42 11.24 19.41
N ILE A 61 8.09 10.88 18.31
CA ILE A 61 9.28 10.01 18.32
C ILE A 61 10.51 10.83 17.94
N GLY A 62 11.53 10.80 18.80
CA GLY A 62 12.81 11.45 18.56
C GLY A 62 13.66 10.72 17.53
N SER A 63 14.73 11.38 17.07
CA SER A 63 15.67 10.82 16.09
C SER A 63 16.39 9.55 16.58
N ASP A 64 16.42 9.30 17.89
CA ASP A 64 16.99 8.10 18.52
C ASP A 64 15.99 6.94 18.67
N GLY A 65 14.75 7.11 18.18
CA GLY A 65 13.68 6.13 18.25
C GLY A 65 13.00 6.03 19.62
N ARG A 66 13.18 7.02 20.50
CA ARG A 66 12.50 7.12 21.80
C ARG A 66 11.33 8.09 21.74
N ALA A 67 10.34 7.90 22.62
CA ALA A 67 9.28 8.90 22.81
C ALA A 67 9.87 10.16 23.45
N THR A 68 9.51 11.34 22.94
CA THR A 68 10.02 12.62 23.48
C THR A 68 9.22 13.12 24.67
N ASP A 69 8.10 12.49 24.99
CA ASP A 69 7.26 12.76 26.17
C ASP A 69 7.89 12.26 27.50
N GLY A 70 9.08 11.66 27.44
CA GLY A 70 9.82 11.15 28.59
C GLY A 70 9.30 9.81 29.13
N LYS A 71 8.27 9.22 28.52
CA LYS A 71 7.72 7.92 28.93
C LYS A 71 8.34 6.79 28.12
N ARG A 72 8.23 5.56 28.65
CA ARG A 72 8.62 4.37 27.90
C ARG A 72 7.68 4.17 26.71
N LEU A 73 8.26 4.05 25.51
CA LEU A 73 7.49 3.79 24.30
C LEU A 73 6.86 2.39 24.32
N GLY A 74 7.65 1.38 24.69
CA GLY A 74 7.17 -0.02 24.74
C GLY A 74 6.81 -0.61 23.37
N VAL A 75 7.35 -0.08 22.28
CA VAL A 75 7.08 -0.55 20.90
C VAL A 75 8.34 -1.10 20.27
N ALA A 76 8.25 -2.24 19.58
CA ALA A 76 9.27 -2.72 18.66
C ALA A 76 8.69 -2.80 17.25
N VAL A 77 9.58 -2.62 16.26
CA VAL A 77 9.20 -2.63 14.84
C VAL A 77 10.06 -3.65 14.11
N ALA A 78 9.44 -4.47 13.28
CA ALA A 78 10.10 -5.28 12.28
C ALA A 78 9.71 -4.83 10.87
N ARG A 79 10.65 -4.91 9.95
CA ARG A 79 10.47 -4.69 8.51
C ARG A 79 10.92 -5.93 7.78
N ASN A 80 10.03 -6.51 6.97
CA ASN A 80 10.25 -7.73 6.20
C ASN A 80 10.82 -8.86 7.08
N ALA A 81 10.16 -9.11 8.23
CA ALA A 81 10.58 -10.04 9.29
C ALA A 81 11.90 -9.73 10.02
N GLY A 82 12.60 -8.63 9.70
CA GLY A 82 13.81 -8.18 10.39
C GLY A 82 13.52 -7.06 11.39
N VAL A 83 13.92 -7.23 12.66
CA VAL A 83 13.78 -6.16 13.67
C VAL A 83 14.61 -4.94 13.27
N VAL A 84 13.98 -3.76 13.25
CA VAL A 84 14.66 -2.49 12.98
C VAL A 84 15.15 -1.90 14.32
N PRO A 85 16.47 -1.73 14.52
CA PRO A 85 17.01 -1.08 15.72
C PRO A 85 16.45 0.34 15.90
N ARG A 86 16.11 0.72 17.14
CA ARG A 86 15.51 2.03 17.45
C ARG A 86 16.31 3.22 16.92
N SER A 87 17.63 3.17 17.03
CA SER A 87 18.52 4.23 16.53
C SER A 87 18.47 4.41 15.01
N GLN A 88 17.88 3.47 14.27
CA GLN A 88 17.74 3.53 12.82
C GLN A 88 16.32 3.92 12.38
N TRP A 89 15.38 4.10 13.31
CA TRP A 89 13.98 4.35 12.93
C TRP A 89 13.81 5.63 12.12
N ALA A 90 14.51 6.70 12.52
CA ALA A 90 14.43 8.00 11.84
C ALA A 90 15.16 8.02 10.48
N SER A 91 16.04 7.06 10.19
CA SER A 91 16.76 6.96 8.91
C SER A 91 16.26 5.84 8.00
N THR A 92 15.44 4.93 8.53
CA THR A 92 14.84 3.84 7.76
C THR A 92 13.58 4.32 7.07
N VAL A 93 13.74 4.71 5.80
CA VAL A 93 12.62 5.08 4.91
C VAL A 93 11.85 3.82 4.50
N LEU A 94 10.53 3.89 4.62
CA LEU A 94 9.60 2.86 4.18
C LEU A 94 9.47 2.92 2.65
N THR A 95 9.36 1.74 2.04
CA THR A 95 9.27 1.56 0.60
C THR A 95 8.00 0.80 0.23
N PRO A 96 7.43 1.05 -0.97
CA PRO A 96 6.24 0.34 -1.41
C PRO A 96 6.48 -1.18 -1.38
N GLY A 97 5.52 -1.94 -0.84
CA GLY A 97 5.59 -3.40 -0.70
C GLY A 97 6.27 -3.90 0.56
N ASP A 98 6.81 -3.02 1.42
CA ASP A 98 7.35 -3.44 2.72
C ASP A 98 6.25 -4.07 3.60
N ASP A 99 6.63 -5.14 4.29
CA ASP A 99 5.85 -5.72 5.38
C ASP A 99 6.37 -5.19 6.71
N ILE A 100 5.55 -4.45 7.43
CA ILE A 100 5.89 -3.80 8.70
C ILE A 100 5.06 -4.43 9.80
N GLU A 101 5.74 -4.91 10.83
CA GLU A 101 5.11 -5.39 12.05
C GLU A 101 5.46 -4.46 13.21
N ILE A 102 4.44 -3.93 13.87
CA ILE A 102 4.56 -3.10 15.07
C ILE A 102 3.95 -3.86 16.22
N VAL A 103 4.81 -4.28 17.15
CA VAL A 103 4.43 -4.97 18.37
C VAL A 103 4.62 -4.05 19.56
N THR A 104 3.57 -3.92 20.36
CA THR A 104 3.66 -3.32 21.69
C THR A 104 4.08 -4.41 22.66
N ALA A 105 5.03 -4.08 23.54
CA ALA A 105 5.31 -4.92 24.69
C ALA A 105 4.03 -4.96 25.52
N ALA A 106 3.35 -6.11 25.50
CA ALA A 106 2.37 -6.43 26.53
C ALA A 106 3.11 -6.26 27.87
N GLN A 107 2.53 -5.48 28.78
CA GLN A 107 3.02 -5.43 30.16
C GLN A 107 2.79 -6.82 30.77
N GLY A 108 3.72 -7.74 30.53
CA GLY A 108 3.81 -8.99 31.26
C GLY A 108 4.38 -8.66 32.63
N GLY A 109 3.54 -8.79 33.66
CA GLY A 109 3.99 -8.97 35.04
C GLY A 109 4.52 -10.37 35.25
#